data_AF-A0A520HFY1-F1
#
_entry.id   AF-A0A520HFY1-F1
#
_cell.length_a   1.000
_cell.length_b   1.000
_cell.length_c   1.000
_cell.angle_alpha   90.00
_cell.angle_beta   90.00
_cell.angle_gamma   90.00
#
_symmetry.space_group_name_H-M   'P 1'
#
loop_
_entity.id
_entity.type
_entity.pdbx_description
1 polymer ?
#
loop_
_entity_poly.entity_id
_entity_poly.type
_entity_poly.pdbx_seq_one_letter_code
_entity_poly.pdbx_strand_id
1 'polypeptide(L)' 'MSGVEIIGGLLRAYEPLTSLVLPVSIKAGRLPDKVVLPAILLRSVSVVDRQRLRPGVLVRSTERVSAAVRAEDY' A
#
# COMPACT_ATOMS: atom_id res chain seq x y z
N MET A 1 0.72 -2.97 12.44
CA MET A 1 1.19 -2.36 11.19
C MET A 1 0.75 -3.26 10.05
N SER A 2 -0.04 -2.76 9.10
CA SER A 2 -0.51 -3.54 7.94
C SER A 2 0.53 -3.56 6.83
N GLY A 3 0.46 -4.55 5.94
CA GLY A 3 1.26 -4.60 4.72
C GLY A 3 1.07 -3.36 3.85
N VAL A 4 -0.16 -2.80 3.80
CA VAL A 4 -0.43 -1.53 3.11
C VAL A 4 0.38 -0.36 3.69
N GLU A 5 0.51 -0.28 5.01
CA GLU A 5 1.33 0.75 5.67
C GLU A 5 2.82 0.57 5.38
N ILE A 6 3.30 -0.69 5.41
CA ILE A 6 4.70 -1.03 5.12
C ILE A 6 5.04 -0.64 3.68
N ILE A 7 4.27 -1.12 2.70
CA ILE A 7 4.48 -0.81 1.29
C ILE A 7 4.32 0.69 1.05
N GLY A 8 3.33 1.34 1.65
CA GLY A 8 3.16 2.80 1.53
C GLY A 8 4.34 3.59 2.10
N GLY A 9 4.95 3.12 3.19
CA GLY A 9 6.20 3.67 3.72
C GLY A 9 7.35 3.54 2.72
N LEU A 10 7.56 2.33 2.19
CA LEU A 10 8.62 2.05 1.21
C LEU A 10 8.48 2.90 -0.06
N LEU A 11 7.28 2.99 -0.63
CA LEU A 11 7.03 3.76 -1.85
C LEU A 11 7.25 5.27 -1.63
N ARG A 12 6.86 5.80 -0.47
CA ARG A 12 7.09 7.22 -0.13
C ARG A 12 8.56 7.54 0.18
N ALA A 13 9.36 6.54 0.52
CA ALA A 13 10.79 6.69 0.74
C ALA A 13 11.63 6.43 -0.53
N TYR A 14 11.00 5.98 -1.63
CA TYR A 14 11.69 5.62 -2.85
C TYR A 14 11.77 6.80 -3.82
N GLU A 15 12.93 7.45 -3.85
CA GLU A 15 13.18 8.70 -4.59
C GLU A 15 12.76 8.62 -6.07
N PRO A 16 13.11 7.57 -6.85
CA PRO A 16 12.77 7.49 -8.27
C PRO A 16 11.26 7.43 -8.55
N LEU A 17 10.46 7.00 -7.57
CA LEU A 17 9.00 7.04 -7.68
C LEU A 17 8.45 8.39 -7.25
N THR A 18 8.99 8.98 -6.18
CA THR A 18 8.51 10.25 -5.65
C THR A 18 8.81 11.45 -6.56
N SER A 19 9.76 11.31 -7.48
CA SER A 19 10.01 12.27 -8.56
C SER A 19 8.92 12.25 -9.64
N LEU A 20 8.16 11.14 -9.76
CA LEU A 20 7.06 10.97 -10.72
C LEU A 20 5.68 11.18 -10.09
N VAL A 21 5.50 10.73 -8.85
CA VAL A 21 4.23 10.78 -8.11
C VAL A 21 4.50 11.45 -6.78
N LEU A 22 3.79 12.53 -6.47
CA LEU A 22 3.92 13.20 -5.18
C LEU A 22 3.69 12.21 -4.03
N PRO A 23 4.51 12.20 -2.97
CA PRO A 23 4.33 11.28 -1.84
C PRO A 23 2.94 11.34 -1.20
N VAL A 24 2.31 12.52 -1.25
CA VAL A 24 0.95 12.77 -0.74
C VAL A 24 -0.12 12.08 -1.59
N SER A 25 0.14 11.84 -2.88
CA SER A 25 -0.73 11.15 -3.83
C SER A 25 -0.66 9.62 -3.72
N ILE A 26 0.23 9.08 -2.86
CA ILE A 26 0.27 7.66 -2.50
C ILE A 26 -0.64 7.44 -1.28
N LYS A 27 -1.84 6.90 -1.54
CA LYS A 27 -2.91 6.73 -0.54
C LYS A 27 -3.23 5.27 -0.29
N ALA A 28 -3.71 4.97 0.92
CA ALA A 28 -4.27 3.69 1.28
C ALA A 28 -5.81 3.74 1.21
N GLY A 29 -6.44 2.64 0.81
CA GLY A 29 -7.90 2.47 0.86
C GLY A 29 -8.64 3.13 -0.31
N ARG A 30 -9.07 4.38 -0.13
CA ARG A 30 -9.88 5.13 -1.11
C ARG A 30 -9.15 6.36 -1.64
N LEU A 31 -9.25 6.57 -2.95
CA LEU A 31 -8.78 7.78 -3.61
C LEU A 31 -9.93 8.79 -3.66
N PRO A 32 -9.74 10.05 -3.23
CA PRO A 32 -10.76 11.08 -3.37
C PRO A 32 -10.98 11.45 -4.84
N ASP A 33 -12.17 11.94 -5.18
CA ASP A 33 -12.57 12.17 -6.59
C ASP A 33 -11.75 13.28 -7.27
N LYS A 34 -11.28 14.26 -6.50
CA LYS A 34 -10.47 15.40 -6.97
C LYS A 34 -9.00 15.27 -6.56
N VAL A 35 -8.40 14.10 -6.78
CA VAL A 35 -6.97 13.90 -6.49
C VAL A 35 -6.10 14.45 -7.63
N VAL A 36 -4.93 14.98 -7.28
CA VAL A 36 -3.90 15.35 -8.27
C VAL A 36 -3.28 14.08 -8.84
N LEU A 37 -3.31 13.96 -10.16
CA LEU A 37 -2.72 12.83 -10.88
C LEU A 37 -1.26 13.14 -11.27
N PRO A 38 -0.39 12.13 -11.41
CA PRO A 38 -0.65 10.71 -11.16
C PRO A 38 -0.78 10.38 -9.66
N ALA A 39 -1.58 9.36 -9.33
CA ALA A 39 -1.82 8.90 -7.97
C ALA A 39 -1.75 7.38 -7.84
N ILE A 40 -1.32 6.90 -6.68
CA ILE A 40 -1.17 5.47 -6.39
C ILE A 40 -2.08 5.09 -5.22
N LEU A 41 -2.90 4.08 -5.45
CA LEU A 41 -3.81 3.53 -4.45
C LEU A 41 -3.35 2.16 -3.99
N LEU A 42 -3.06 2.05 -2.70
CA LEU A 42 -2.68 0.80 -2.05
C LEU A 42 -3.89 0.16 -1.37
N ARG A 43 -4.10 -1.13 -1.60
CA ARG A 43 -5.19 -1.91 -1.00
C ARG A 43 -4.69 -3.27 -0.54
N SER A 44 -5.18 -3.71 0.61
CA SER A 44 -5.05 -5.11 1.01
C SER A 44 -6.00 -5.96 0.18
N VAL A 45 -5.50 -7.03 -0.41
CA VAL A 45 -6.29 -7.98 -1.19
C VAL A 45 -6.64 -9.19 -0.34
N SER A 46 -5.66 -9.74 0.37
CA SER A 46 -5.86 -10.86 1.29
C SER A 46 -4.77 -10.90 2.34
N VAL A 47 -5.12 -11.41 3.53
CA VAL A 47 -4.19 -11.68 4.62
C VAL A 47 -4.33 -13.14 4.99
N VAL A 48 -3.20 -13.84 5.04
CA VAL A 48 -3.12 -15.24 5.47
C VAL A 48 -2.30 -15.29 6.74
N ASP A 49 -2.99 -15.53 7.86
CA ASP A 49 -2.37 -15.71 9.16
C ASP A 49 -2.05 -17.18 9.40
N ARG A 50 -0.79 -17.48 9.75
CA ARG A 50 -0.42 -18.86 10.08
C ARG A 50 -0.87 -19.16 11.52
N GLN A 51 -1.97 -19.90 11.66
CA GLN A 51 -2.43 -20.38 12.96
C GLN A 51 -1.35 -21.27 13.61
N ARG A 52 -0.88 -20.86 14.79
CA ARG A 52 0.10 -21.63 15.58
C ARG A 52 -0.65 -22.44 16.63
N LEU A 53 -0.21 -23.69 16.83
CA LEU A 53 -0.77 -24.60 17.85
C LEU A 53 -0.57 -24.10 19.30
N ARG A 54 0.35 -23.16 19.51
CA ARG A 54 0.53 -22.46 20.79
C ARG A 54 0.26 -20.97 20.61
N PRO A 55 -0.54 -20.34 21.48
CA PRO A 55 -0.72 -18.90 21.48
C PRO A 55 0.64 -18.23 21.67
N GLY A 56 1.03 -17.36 20.74
CA GLY A 56 2.21 -16.53 20.83
C GLY A 56 1.83 -15.07 20.63
N VAL A 57 2.66 -14.16 21.13
CA VAL A 57 2.42 -12.70 21.05
C VAL A 57 2.47 -12.18 19.61
N LEU A 58 3.17 -12.90 18.71
CA LEU A 58 3.31 -12.56 17.30
C LEU A 58 2.95 -13.74 16.41
N VAL A 59 2.11 -13.47 15.40
CA VAL A 59 1.73 -14.42 14.35
C VAL A 59 2.45 -14.03 13.06
N ARG A 60 2.94 -15.03 12.33
CA ARG A 60 3.46 -14.80 10.99
C ARG A 60 2.27 -14.65 10.05
N SER A 61 2.17 -13.49 9.42
CA SER A 61 1.12 -13.16 8.45
C SER A 61 1.73 -12.89 7.08
N THR A 62 1.04 -13.33 6.04
CA THR A 62 1.36 -12.99 4.65
C THR A 62 0.21 -12.16 4.10
N GLU A 63 0.49 -10.91 3.75
CA GLU A 63 -0.50 -10.01 3.16
C GLU A 63 -0.18 -9.78 1.68
N ARG A 64 -1.20 -9.92 0.83
CA ARG A 64 -1.14 -9.52 -0.58
C ARG A 64 -1.64 -8.09 -0.69
N VAL A 65 -0.75 -7.18 -1.07
CA VAL A 65 -1.07 -5.77 -1.29
C VAL A 65 -1.12 -5.50 -2.79
N SER A 66 -2.19 -4.86 -3.25
CA SER A 66 -2.32 -4.36 -4.62
C SER A 66 -2.01 -2.87 -4.65
N ALA A 67 -1.25 -2.44 -5.66
CA ALA A 67 -1.01 -1.05 -5.99
C ALA A 67 -1.66 -0.75 -7.34
N ALA A 68 -2.66 0.12 -7.35
CA ALA A 68 -3.28 0.61 -8.58
C ALA A 68 -2.78 2.03 -8.87
N VAL A 69 -2.37 2.28 -10.11
CA VAL A 69 -1.93 3.59 -10.57
C VAL A 69 -3.05 4.24 -11.36
N ARG A 70 -3.34 5.50 -11.08
CA ARG A 70 -4.20 6.35 -11.91
C ARG A 70 -3.36 7.49 -12.45
N ALA A 71 -3.19 7.53 -13.76
CA ALA A 71 -2.55 8.63 -14.48
C ALA A 71 -3.62 9.43 -15.25
N GLU A 72 -3.22 10.56 -15.83
CA GLU A 72 -4.10 11.35 -16.69
C GLU A 72 -4.43 10.59 -17.99
N ASP A 73 -3.42 9.93 -18.56
CA ASP A 73 -3.53 9.12 -19.78
C ASP A 73 -3.00 7.70 -19.55
N TYR A 74 -3.37 6.78 -20.46
CA TYR A 74 -3.04 5.34 -20.41
C TYR A 74 -1.58 5.04 -20.77
#